data_AF-A0A9E0TXB9-F1
#
_entry.id   AF-A0A9E0TXB9-F1
#
_cell.length_a   1.000
_cell.length_b   1.000
_cell.length_c   1.000
_cell.angle_alpha   90.00
_cell.angle_beta   90.00
_cell.angle_gamma   90.00
#
_symmetry.space_group_name_H-M   'P 1'
#
loop_
_entity.id
_entity.type
_entity.pdbx_description
1 polymer ?
#
loop_
_entity_poly.entity_id
_entity_poly.type
_entity_poly.pdbx_seq_one_letter_code
_entity_poly.pdbx_strand_id
1 'polypeptide(L)'
;MFGMEKQKKKGMAPFVFDIEKDLSDVDKQKEYAKRIEERITKIKEFLRKGSKKEEFEQLGVLLNGYHALAMVLGRASQQQGTSK
;
A
#
# COMPACT_ATOMS: atom_id res chain seq x y z
N MET A 1 44.51 -16.26 20.66
CA MET A 1 43.21 -15.56 20.74
C MET A 1 42.91 -14.99 19.37
N PHE A 2 41.87 -15.49 18.69
CA PHE A 2 41.38 -14.90 17.44
C PHE A 2 40.70 -13.58 17.78
N GLY A 3 41.31 -12.46 17.36
CA GLY A 3 40.77 -11.12 17.56
C GLY A 3 39.43 -11.00 16.86
N MET A 4 38.34 -11.07 17.63
CA MET A 4 37.02 -10.63 17.22
C MET A 4 37.03 -9.09 17.14
N GLU A 5 37.76 -8.54 16.17
CA GLU A 5 37.44 -7.21 15.69
C GLU A 5 36.01 -7.30 15.16
N LYS A 6 35.09 -6.74 15.94
CA LYS A 6 33.74 -6.42 15.52
C LYS A 6 33.88 -5.49 14.31
N GLN A 7 33.97 -6.08 13.12
CA GLN A 7 33.68 -5.38 11.88
C GLN A 7 32.27 -4.85 12.07
N LYS A 8 32.17 -3.56 12.42
CA LYS A 8 30.95 -2.79 12.30
C LYS A 8 30.60 -2.91 10.82
N LYS A 9 29.80 -3.92 10.46
CA LYS A 9 29.00 -3.91 9.25
C LYS A 9 28.32 -2.56 9.33
N LYS A 10 28.77 -1.58 8.55
CA LYS A 10 28.05 -0.32 8.36
C LYS A 10 26.64 -0.77 8.04
N GLY A 11 25.74 -0.63 9.01
CA GLY A 11 24.42 -1.24 8.96
C GLY A 11 23.77 -0.70 7.71
N MET A 12 23.67 -1.53 6.68
CA MET A 12 22.98 -1.18 5.47
C MET A 12 21.54 -1.02 5.93
N ALA A 13 21.07 0.23 6.05
CA ALA A 13 19.71 0.49 6.44
C ALA A 13 18.81 -0.35 5.52
N PRO A 14 17.82 -1.07 6.07
CA PRO A 14 16.89 -1.80 5.24
C PRO A 14 16.32 -0.84 4.20
N PHE A 15 16.29 -1.27 2.95
CA PHE A 15 15.66 -0.48 1.89
C PHE A 15 14.18 -0.33 2.24
N VAL A 16 13.72 0.91 2.37
CA VAL A 16 12.33 1.25 2.67
C VAL A 16 11.79 2.02 1.48
N PHE A 17 10.67 1.54 0.93
CA PHE A 17 9.97 2.25 -0.14
C PHE A 17 9.39 3.56 0.39
N ASP A 18 9.28 4.59 -0.45
CA ASP A 18 8.75 5.89 0.00
C ASP A 18 7.31 5.79 0.53
N ILE A 19 6.51 4.88 -0.04
CA ILE A 19 5.16 4.60 0.46
C ILE A 19 5.18 4.00 1.88
N GLU A 20 6.17 3.16 2.21
CA GLU A 20 6.29 2.57 3.54
C GLU A 20 6.72 3.62 4.57
N LYS A 21 7.54 4.60 4.15
CA LYS A 21 7.86 5.78 4.96
C LYS A 21 6.61 6.62 5.18
N ASP A 22 5.82 6.87 4.14
CA ASP A 22 4.59 7.65 4.26
C ASP A 22 3.55 6.95 5.14
N LEU A 23 3.43 5.63 5.04
CA LEU A 23 2.55 4.82 5.88
C LEU A 23 3.03 4.73 7.33
N SER A 24 4.17 5.30 7.70
CA SER A 24 4.52 5.47 9.13
C SER A 24 3.72 6.59 9.80
N ASP A 25 3.19 7.53 9.01
CA ASP A 25 2.36 8.64 9.48
C ASP A 25 0.87 8.28 9.41
N VAL A 26 0.18 8.38 10.56
CA VAL A 26 -1.25 8.08 10.71
C VAL A 26 -2.12 8.98 9.82
N ASP A 27 -1.74 10.24 9.62
CA ASP A 27 -2.54 11.16 8.80
C ASP A 27 -2.42 10.82 7.32
N LYS A 28 -1.21 10.47 6.86
CA LYS A 28 -0.99 9.97 5.50
C LYS A 28 -1.69 8.64 5.27
N GLN A 29 -1.66 7.71 6.23
CA GLN A 29 -2.40 6.45 6.13
C GLN A 29 -3.89 6.70 5.87
N LYS A 30 -4.52 7.60 6.65
CA LYS A 30 -5.92 7.97 6.47
C LYS A 30 -6.16 8.65 5.12
N GLU A 31 -5.25 9.51 4.68
CA GLU A 31 -5.32 10.15 3.37
C GLU A 31 -5.31 9.12 2.24
N TYR A 32 -4.38 8.16 2.26
CA TYR A 32 -4.31 7.10 1.26
C TYR A 32 -5.57 6.22 1.28
N ALA A 33 -6.03 5.82 2.47
CA ALA A 33 -7.25 5.03 2.62
C ALA A 33 -8.46 5.75 2.01
N LYS A 34 -8.65 7.04 2.36
CA LYS A 34 -9.73 7.87 1.82
C LYS A 34 -9.66 7.99 0.31
N ARG A 35 -8.47 8.28 -0.24
CA ARG A 35 -8.28 8.39 -1.70
C ARG A 35 -8.63 7.07 -2.41
N ILE A 36 -8.25 5.93 -1.85
CA ILE A 36 -8.56 4.62 -2.42
C ILE A 36 -10.06 4.35 -2.38
N GLU A 37 -10.73 4.62 -1.27
CA GLU A 37 -12.18 4.47 -1.14
C GLU A 37 -12.95 5.36 -2.11
N GLU A 38 -12.52 6.62 -2.30
CA GLU A 38 -13.10 7.53 -3.28
C GLU A 38 -12.96 6.97 -4.71
N ARG A 39 -11.81 6.38 -5.05
CA ARG A 39 -11.59 5.77 -6.38
C ARG A 39 -12.44 4.52 -6.57
N ILE A 40 -12.50 3.64 -5.57
CA ILE A 40 -13.37 2.45 -5.59
C ILE A 40 -14.83 2.85 -5.79
N THR A 41 -15.30 3.87 -5.06
CA THR A 41 -16.67 4.37 -5.16
C THR A 41 -16.97 4.89 -6.56
N LYS A 42 -16.10 5.75 -7.12
CA LYS A 42 -16.24 6.25 -8.49
C LYS A 42 -16.28 5.13 -9.52
N ILE A 43 -15.39 4.13 -9.42
CA ILE A 43 -15.36 2.99 -10.35
C ILE A 43 -16.67 2.20 -10.26
N LYS A 44 -17.18 1.95 -9.04
CA LYS A 44 -18.48 1.29 -8.85
C LYS A 44 -19.63 2.08 -9.45
N GLU A 45 -19.62 3.40 -9.34
CA GLU A 45 -20.63 4.25 -10.00
C GLU A 45 -20.57 4.15 -11.53
N PHE A 46 -19.38 4.13 -12.12
CA PHE A 46 -19.22 3.95 -13.57
C PHE A 46 -19.69 2.56 -14.04
N LEU A 47 -19.38 1.51 -13.28
CA LEU A 47 -19.86 0.16 -13.58
C LEU A 47 -21.40 0.08 -13.51
N ARG A 48 -22.04 0.76 -12.55
CA ARG A 48 -23.51 0.79 -12.40
C ARG A 48 -24.23 1.56 -13.51
N LYS A 49 -23.58 2.58 -14.08
CA LYS A 49 -24.16 3.41 -15.16
C LYS A 49 -24.25 2.67 -16.50
N GLY A 50 -23.64 1.49 -16.62
CA GLY A 50 -23.58 0.73 -17.85
C GLY A 50 -22.52 1.29 -18.79
N SER A 51 -21.38 0.62 -18.85
CA SER A 51 -20.27 0.92 -19.77
C SER A 51 -20.25 -0.11 -20.91
N LYS A 52 -19.57 0.20 -22.02
CA LYS A 52 -19.37 -0.77 -23.11
C LYS A 52 -18.61 -2.00 -22.56
N LYS A 53 -18.79 -3.18 -23.18
CA LYS A 53 -18.23 -4.45 -22.68
C LYS A 53 -16.73 -4.36 -22.35
N GLU A 54 -15.92 -3.76 -23.23
CA GLU A 54 -14.47 -3.59 -23.03
C GLU A 54 -14.15 -2.66 -21.86
N GLU A 55 -14.87 -1.54 -21.74
CA GLU A 55 -14.72 -0.61 -20.62
C GLU A 55 -15.14 -1.25 -19.30
N PHE A 56 -16.16 -2.10 -19.30
CA PHE A 56 -16.62 -2.83 -18.13
C PHE A 56 -15.55 -3.81 -17.62
N GLU A 57 -14.93 -4.57 -18.53
CA GLU A 57 -13.83 -5.49 -18.18
C GLU A 57 -12.63 -4.73 -17.60
N GLN A 58 -12.22 -3.63 -18.24
CA GLN A 58 -11.13 -2.78 -17.75
C GLN A 58 -11.42 -2.17 -16.38
N LEU A 59 -12.64 -1.65 -16.17
CA LEU A 59 -13.06 -1.12 -14.88
C LEU A 59 -13.12 -2.20 -13.81
N GLY A 60 -13.48 -3.44 -14.17
CA GLY A 60 -13.43 -4.60 -13.27
C GLY A 60 -12.01 -4.93 -12.82
N VAL A 61 -11.05 -4.97 -13.74
CA VAL A 61 -9.63 -5.16 -13.41
C VAL A 61 -9.12 -4.04 -12.51
N LEU A 62 -9.45 -2.79 -12.85
CA LEU A 62 -9.03 -1.63 -12.07
C LEU A 62 -9.62 -1.65 -10.64
N LEU A 63 -10.90 -2.00 -10.50
CA LEU A 63 -11.56 -2.15 -9.21
C LEU A 63 -10.85 -3.19 -8.33
N ASN A 64 -10.51 -4.34 -8.90
CA ASN A 64 -9.77 -5.39 -8.19
C ASN A 64 -8.37 -4.93 -7.80
N GLY A 65 -7.68 -4.16 -8.65
CA GLY A 65 -6.39 -3.56 -8.34
C GLY A 65 -6.45 -2.62 -7.11
N TYR A 66 -7.48 -1.77 -7.03
CA TYR A 66 -7.68 -0.91 -5.85
C TYR A 66 -8.02 -1.71 -4.58
N HIS A 67 -8.78 -2.80 -4.69
CA HIS A 67 -9.03 -3.69 -3.55
C HIS A 67 -7.74 -4.37 -3.07
N ALA A 68 -6.90 -4.85 -3.99
CA ALA A 68 -5.60 -5.41 -3.65
C ALA A 68 -4.71 -4.38 -2.96
N LEU A 69 -4.67 -3.14 -3.48
CA LEU A 69 -3.92 -2.05 -2.87
C LEU A 69 -4.41 -1.75 -1.44
N ALA A 70 -5.73 -1.66 -1.22
CA ALA A 70 -6.29 -1.43 0.11
C ALA A 70 -5.87 -2.53 1.11
N MET A 71 -5.88 -3.79 0.68
CA MET A 71 -5.41 -4.92 1.52
C MET A 71 -3.92 -4.82 1.85
N VAL A 72 -3.08 -4.46 0.86
CA VAL A 72 -1.63 -4.33 1.06
C VAL A 72 -1.32 -3.18 2.03
N LEU A 73 -1.94 -2.02 1.85
CA LEU A 73 -1.75 -0.89 2.76
C LEU A 73 -2.22 -1.21 4.19
N GLY A 74 -3.33 -1.93 4.34
CA GLY A 74 -3.80 -2.39 5.64
C GLY A 74 -2.84 -3.34 6.34
N ARG A 75 -2.11 -4.18 5.60
CA ARG A 75 -1.07 -5.05 6.17
C ARG A 75 0.21 -4.28 6.51
N ALA A 76 0.61 -3.36 5.63
CA ALA A 76 1.79 -2.53 5.83
C ALA A 76 1.67 -1.64 7.08
N SER A 77 0.48 -1.12 7.38
CA SER A 77 0.23 -0.36 8.61
C SER A 77 0.23 -1.24 9.87
N GLN A 78 -0.19 -2.50 9.78
CA GLN A 78 -0.20 -3.45 10.92
C GLN A 78 1.19 -3.99 11.29
N GLN A 79 2.07 -4.22 10.30
CA GLN A 79 3.43 -4.73 10.55
C GLN A 79 4.30 -3.74 11.35
N GLN A 80 4.00 -2.44 11.31
CA GLN A 80 4.72 -1.45 12.13
C GLN A 80 4.29 -1.44 13.61
N GLY A 81 3.12 -2.01 13.94
CA GLY A 81 2.63 -2.09 15.32
C GLY A 81 3.20 -3.23 16.16
N THR A 82 3.90 -4.19 15.54
CA THR A 82 4.40 -5.42 16.19
C THR A 82 5.92 -5.45 16.42
N SER A 83 6.63 -4.38 16.10
CA SER A 83 8.01 -4.15 16.54
C SER A 83 8.05 -3.23 17.77
N LYS A 84 7.61 -3.75 18.92
CA LYS A 84 7.89 -3.18 20.25
C LYS A 84 8.19 -4.29 21.23
#